data_AF-A0A0H5SL31-F1
#
_entry.id   AF-A0A0H5SL31-F1
#
_cell.length_a   1.000
_cell.length_b   1.000
_cell.length_c   1.000
_cell.angle_alpha   90.00
_cell.angle_beta   90.00
_cell.angle_gamma   90.00
#
_symmetry.space_group_name_H-M   'P 1'
#
loop_
_entity.id
_entity.type
_entity.pdbx_description
1 polymer ?
#
loop_
_entity_poly.entity_id
_entity_poly.type
_entity_poly.pdbx_seq_one_letter_code
_entity_poly.pdbx_strand_id
1 'polypeptide(L)'
;MNKVLIECDTLIDEYELSRENIIKQLETIKIEKDQDFVIAYDKDFRFTLVGEMSKNNNSIVLTNIIKADDFREMDNSDLFQFIREQGD
;
A
#
# COMPACT_ATOMS: atom_id res chain seq x y z
N MET A 1 2.03 -21.11 0.57
CA MET A 1 2.66 -19.86 0.10
C MET A 1 3.99 -19.72 0.83
N ASN A 2 5.11 -19.79 0.11
CA ASN A 2 6.40 -19.41 0.69
C ASN A 2 6.42 -17.89 0.74
N LYS A 3 6.37 -17.29 1.93
CA LYS A 3 6.53 -15.84 2.08
C LYS A 3 8.00 -15.53 1.81
N VAL A 4 8.28 -14.89 0.68
CA VAL A 4 9.58 -14.27 0.43
C VAL A 4 9.62 -13.02 1.31
N LEU A 5 10.53 -13.01 2.28
CA LEU A 5 10.79 -11.81 3.08
C LEU A 5 11.67 -10.90 2.22
N ILE A 6 11.05 -9.92 1.57
CA ILE A 6 11.78 -8.81 0.94
C ILE A 6 11.91 -7.73 2.00
N GLU A 7 13.13 -7.25 2.23
CA GLU A 7 13.37 -6.20 3.22
C GLU A 7 12.78 -4.87 2.71
N CYS A 8 12.09 -4.15 3.60
CA CYS A 8 11.49 -2.83 3.31
C CYS A 8 12.46 -1.90 2.55
N ASP A 9 13.73 -1.95 2.94
CA ASP A 9 14.79 -1.10 2.43
C ASP A 9 14.98 -1.27 0.92
N THR A 10 14.91 -2.51 0.42
CA THR A 10 15.07 -2.81 -1.01
C THR A 10 13.93 -2.21 -1.83
N LEU A 11 12.69 -2.34 -1.36
CA LEU A 11 11.52 -1.80 -2.05
C LEU A 11 11.47 -0.27 -1.98
N ILE A 12 11.85 0.31 -0.84
CA ILE A 12 11.90 1.76 -0.67
C ILE A 12 12.91 2.37 -1.65
N ASP A 13 14.09 1.76 -1.80
CA ASP A 13 15.13 2.24 -2.72
C ASP A 13 14.73 2.04 -4.18
N GLU A 14 14.15 0.88 -4.55
CA GLU A 14 13.71 0.58 -5.92
C GLU A 14 12.66 1.58 -6.44
N TYR A 15 11.73 1.97 -5.57
CA TYR A 15 10.64 2.88 -5.92
C TYR A 15 10.89 4.33 -5.46
N GLU A 16 12.09 4.65 -4.97
CA GLU A 16 12.50 5.98 -4.49
C GLU A 16 11.52 6.60 -3.49
N LEU A 17 10.98 5.80 -2.57
CA LEU A 17 9.96 6.24 -1.62
C LEU A 17 10.57 6.88 -0.37
N SER A 18 9.81 7.74 0.31
CA SER A 18 10.28 8.38 1.55
C SER A 18 9.95 7.49 2.75
N ARG A 19 10.99 6.92 3.35
CA ARG A 19 10.89 6.17 4.61
C ARG A 19 10.19 6.97 5.72
N GLU A 20 10.51 8.26 5.84
CA GLU A 20 9.92 9.12 6.87
C GLU A 20 8.41 9.27 6.68
N ASN A 21 7.94 9.46 5.44
CA ASN A 21 6.50 9.57 5.16
C ASN A 21 5.77 8.24 5.40
N ILE A 22 6.37 7.12 4.98
CA ILE A 22 5.84 5.78 5.24
C ILE A 22 5.64 5.57 6.75
N ILE A 23 6.65 5.87 7.57
CA ILE A 23 6.55 5.71 9.03
C ILE A 23 5.43 6.57 9.60
N LYS A 24 5.37 7.87 9.25
CA LYS A 24 4.30 8.77 9.71
C LYS A 24 2.92 8.26 9.33
N GLN A 25 2.77 7.75 8.12
CA GLN A 25 1.51 7.18 7.66
C GLN A 25 1.13 5.94 8.47
N LEU A 26 2.08 5.03 8.70
CA LEU A 26 1.86 3.84 9.52
C LEU A 26 1.51 4.19 10.99
N GLU A 27 2.07 5.28 11.54
CA GLU A 27 1.73 5.78 12.88
C GLU A 27 0.31 6.36 12.96
N THR A 28 -0.17 6.96 11.86
CA THR A 28 -1.53 7.54 11.80
C THR A 28 -2.64 6.50 11.67
N ILE A 29 -2.31 5.34 11.09
CA ILE A 29 -3.26 4.25 10.90
C ILE A 29 -3.15 3.33 12.12
N LYS A 30 -4.28 3.06 12.79
CA LYS A 30 -4.32 2.03 13.83
C LYS A 30 -4.27 0.65 13.19
N ILE A 31 -3.06 0.17 12.91
CA ILE A 31 -2.83 -1.20 12.43
C ILE A 31 -2.99 -2.14 13.62
N GLU A 32 -3.96 -3.05 13.55
CA GLU A 32 -4.16 -4.06 14.58
C GLU A 32 -3.02 -5.10 14.53
N LYS A 33 -2.68 -5.66 15.70
CA LYS A 33 -1.65 -6.69 15.78
C LYS A 33 -2.08 -7.93 14.98
N ASP A 34 -1.09 -8.61 14.42
CA ASP A 34 -1.24 -9.90 13.74
C ASP A 34 -2.13 -9.86 12.48
N GLN A 35 -2.26 -8.68 11.85
CA GLN A 35 -3.00 -8.51 10.61
C GLN A 35 -2.08 -8.06 9.47
N ASP A 36 -2.31 -8.65 8.31
CA ASP A 36 -1.80 -8.13 7.04
C ASP A 36 -2.54 -6.81 6.75
N PHE A 37 -1.84 -5.81 6.23
CA PHE A 37 -2.45 -4.53 5.86
C PHE A 37 -2.04 -4.10 4.47
N VAL A 38 -2.92 -3.33 3.83
CA VAL A 38 -2.76 -2.78 2.49
C VAL A 38 -3.20 -1.32 2.54
N ILE A 39 -2.31 -0.40 2.23
CA ILE A 39 -2.58 1.04 2.28
C ILE A 39 -1.96 1.73 1.06
N ALA A 40 -2.68 2.69 0.46
CA ALA A 40 -2.11 3.52 -0.60
C ALA A 40 -1.08 4.49 -0.01
N TYR A 41 0.04 4.72 -0.69
CA TYR A 41 1.07 5.65 -0.25
C TYR A 41 0.60 7.10 -0.46
N ASP A 42 0.57 7.90 0.60
CA ASP A 42 -0.08 9.21 0.58
C ASP A 42 0.58 10.23 -0.39
N LYS A 43 1.90 10.16 -0.57
CA LYS A 43 2.63 11.03 -1.50
C LYS A 43 2.48 10.63 -2.95
N ASP A 44 2.13 9.38 -3.20
CA ASP A 44 1.90 8.87 -4.53
C ASP A 44 0.96 7.67 -4.46
N PHE A 45 -0.33 7.96 -4.61
CA PHE A 45 -1.42 6.98 -4.51
C PHE A 45 -1.31 5.85 -5.55
N ARG A 46 -0.42 5.99 -6.56
CA ARG A 46 -0.12 4.92 -7.52
C ARG A 46 0.68 3.80 -6.88
N PHE A 47 1.24 4.00 -5.70
CA PHE A 47 1.88 2.95 -4.92
C PHE A 47 0.97 2.48 -3.79
N THR A 48 0.91 1.17 -3.62
CA THR A 48 0.23 0.51 -2.50
C THR A 48 1.27 -0.23 -1.69
N LEU A 49 1.34 0.09 -0.39
CA LEU A 49 2.20 -0.55 0.58
C LEU A 49 1.48 -1.77 1.16
N VAL A 50 2.12 -2.92 1.09
CA VAL A 50 1.64 -4.18 1.67
C VAL A 50 2.61 -4.58 2.75
N GLY A 51 2.10 -4.92 3.93
CA GLY A 51 2.95 -5.34 5.03
C GLY A 51 2.22 -6.13 6.09
N GLU A 52 3.02 -6.60 7.05
CA GLU A 52 2.58 -7.44 8.15
C GLU A 52 3.10 -6.86 9.47
N MET A 53 2.25 -6.87 10.48
CA MET A 53 2.66 -6.56 11.85
C MET A 53 3.28 -7.82 12.47
N SER A 54 4.51 -7.72 12.98
CA SER A 54 5.16 -8.86 13.64
C SER A 54 4.42 -9.28 14.91
N LYS A 55 4.19 -10.58 15.07
CA LYS A 55 3.51 -11.18 16.23
C LYS A 55 4.14 -10.85 17.56
N ASN A 56 5.46 -10.64 17.55
CA ASN A 56 6.23 -10.62 18.78
C ASN A 56 6.72 -9.26 19.21
N ASN A 57 6.66 -8.18 18.41
CA ASN A 57 7.05 -6.82 18.84
C ASN A 57 6.66 -5.78 17.78
N ASN A 58 6.37 -4.55 18.23
CA ASN A 58 6.02 -3.29 17.55
C ASN A 58 6.78 -2.94 16.24
N SER A 59 6.87 -3.87 15.30
CA SER A 59 7.63 -3.77 14.07
C SER A 59 6.71 -4.12 12.93
N ILE A 60 6.75 -3.25 11.94
CA ILE A 60 6.02 -3.39 10.69
C ILE A 60 7.04 -3.83 9.64
N VAL A 61 6.74 -4.93 8.97
CA VAL A 61 7.54 -5.41 7.84
C VAL A 61 6.72 -5.19 6.59
N LEU A 62 7.15 -4.27 5.73
CA LEU A 62 6.64 -4.17 4.37
C LEU A 62 7.12 -5.40 3.60
N THR A 63 6.18 -6.15 3.06
CA THR A 63 6.44 -7.35 2.28
C THR A 63 6.49 -7.03 0.79
N ASN A 64 5.65 -6.08 0.34
CA ASN A 64 5.54 -5.71 -1.06
C ASN A 64 5.17 -4.22 -1.22
N ILE A 65 5.56 -3.67 -2.37
CA ILE A 65 5.02 -2.41 -2.88
C ILE A 65 4.45 -2.70 -4.26
N ILE A 66 3.19 -2.35 -4.47
CA ILE A 66 2.49 -2.55 -5.72
C ILE A 66 2.35 -1.20 -6.39
N LYS A 67 2.92 -1.06 -7.59
CA LYS A 67 2.73 0.11 -8.44
C LYS A 67 1.52 -0.12 -9.34
N ALA A 68 0.66 0.88 -9.48
CA ALA A 68 -0.46 0.86 -10.40
C ALA A 68 0.03 0.85 -11.85
N ASP A 69 -0.51 -0.06 -12.66
CA ASP A 69 -0.20 -0.18 -14.08
C ASP A 69 -0.89 0.91 -14.93
N ASP A 70 -2.07 1.36 -14.50
CA ASP A 70 -2.83 2.44 -15.13
C ASP A 70 -3.45 3.33 -14.03
N PHE A 71 -3.49 4.64 -14.27
CA PHE A 71 -4.17 5.60 -13.41
C PHE A 71 -5.00 6.55 -14.27
N ARG A 72 -6.29 6.65 -13.94
CA ARG A 72 -7.22 7.58 -14.58
C ARG A 72 -7.83 8.49 -13.54
N GLU A 73 -7.71 9.78 -13.78
CA GLU A 73 -8.52 10.77 -13.09
C GLU A 73 -9.89 10.82 -13.78
N MET A 74 -10.96 10.60 -13.01
CA MET A 74 -12.33 10.51 -13.50
C MET A 74 -13.21 11.40 -12.64
N ASP A 75 -14.13 12.14 -13.27
CA ASP A 75 -15.13 12.88 -12.50
C ASP A 75 -16.25 11.94 -11.98
N ASN A 76 -17.15 12.46 -11.14
CA ASN A 76 -18.21 11.65 -10.55
C ASN A 76 -19.19 11.06 -11.59
N SER A 77 -19.34 11.73 -12.74
CA SER A 77 -20.18 11.25 -13.84
C SER A 77 -19.51 10.09 -14.56
N ASP A 78 -18.21 10.23 -14.83
CA ASP A 78 -17.36 9.18 -15.39
C ASP A 78 -17.33 7.94 -14.47
N LEU A 79 -17.23 8.14 -13.15
CA LEU A 79 -17.24 7.06 -12.16
C LEU A 79 -18.58 6.31 -12.14
N PHE A 80 -19.70 7.04 -12.18
CA PHE A 80 -21.03 6.43 -12.24
C PHE A 80 -21.23 5.60 -13.52
N GLN A 81 -20.71 6.11 -14.65
CA GLN A 81 -20.76 5.40 -15.91
C GLN A 81 -19.86 4.17 -15.91
N PHE A 82 -18.62 4.29 -15.44
CA PHE A 82 -17.68 3.17 -15.30
C PHE A 82 -18.25 2.04 -14.45
N ILE A 83 -18.80 2.33 -13.26
CA ILE A 83 -19.39 1.31 -12.39
C ILE A 83 -20.60 0.63 -13.05
N ARG A 84 -21.45 1.38 -13.76
CA ARG A 84 -22.57 0.79 -14.51
C ARG A 84 -22.13 -0.14 -15.62
N GLU A 85 -21.09 0.22 -16.36
CA GLU A 85 -20.57 -0.55 -17.51
C GLU A 85 -19.81 -1.82 -17.09
N GLN A 86 -19.33 -1.91 -15.84
CA GLN A 86 -18.71 -3.12 -15.28
C GLN A 86 -19.73 -4.15 -14.76
N GLY A 87 -21.03 -3.82 -14.77
CA GLY A 87 -22.11 -4.61 -14.16
C GLY A 87 -22.85 -5.59 -15.08
N ASP A 88 -22.34 -5.88 -16.29
CA ASP A 88 -22.91 -6.85 -17.25
C ASP A 88 -22.21 -8.22 -17.22
#